data_AF-A0A1E5GH19-F1
#
_entry.id   AF-A0A1E5GH19-F1
#
_cell.length_a   1.000
_cell.length_b   1.000
_cell.length_c   1.000
_cell.angle_alpha   90.00
_cell.angle_beta   90.00
_cell.angle_gamma   90.00
#
_symmetry.space_group_name_H-M   'P 1'
#
loop_
_entity.id
_entity.type
_entity.pdbx_description
1 polymer ?
#
loop_
_entity_poly.entity_id
_entity_poly.type
_entity_poly.pdbx_seq_one_letter_code
_entity_poly.pdbx_strand_id
1 'polypeptide(L)'
;MIDVEDLDFLFNFYEQLNNKNEKKVDLDSFKKENDVNYSFKEDVVEEIQENLKEFKDCIAALRQIDLKDDIHDTVYLYSFVSNMNKLYRIMGNLSISFSDFQDFDIEISKNLPKGPNDDSELI
;
A
#
# COMPACT_ATOMS: atom_id res chain seq x y z
N MET A 1 -2.85 -5.30 16.02
CA MET A 1 -2.57 -3.86 16.08
C MET A 1 -1.45 -3.56 15.10
N ILE A 2 -1.63 -2.53 14.28
CA ILE A 2 -0.58 -1.97 13.42
C ILE A 2 0.37 -1.18 14.30
N ASP A 3 1.66 -1.38 14.13
CA ASP A 3 2.70 -0.67 14.85
C ASP A 3 3.46 0.28 13.91
N VAL A 4 4.32 1.12 14.49
CA VAL A 4 5.10 2.10 13.73
C VAL A 4 6.02 1.40 12.71
N GLU A 5 6.54 0.21 13.03
CA GLU A 5 7.40 -0.57 12.13
C GLU A 5 6.66 -1.04 10.88
N ASP A 6 5.38 -1.40 11.01
CA ASP A 6 4.51 -1.75 9.88
C ASP A 6 4.33 -0.57 8.92
N LEU A 7 4.12 0.63 9.44
CA LEU A 7 3.98 1.84 8.63
C LEU A 7 5.31 2.26 8.00
N ASP A 8 6.42 2.22 8.75
CA ASP A 8 7.75 2.51 8.22
C ASP A 8 8.16 1.53 7.12
N PHE A 9 7.85 0.24 7.28
CA PHE A 9 8.05 -0.74 6.22
C PHE A 9 7.29 -0.32 4.95
N LEU A 10 5.99 0.00 5.06
CA LEU A 10 5.21 0.37 3.88
C LEU A 10 5.79 1.61 3.20
N PHE A 11 6.14 2.65 3.95
CA PHE A 11 6.80 3.84 3.37
C PHE A 11 8.08 3.48 2.63
N ASN A 12 8.94 2.65 3.23
CA ASN A 12 10.19 2.20 2.60
C ASN A 12 9.93 1.32 1.37
N PHE A 13 8.87 0.50 1.40
CA PHE A 13 8.43 -0.32 0.28
C PHE A 13 8.01 0.56 -0.89
N TYR A 14 7.17 1.57 -0.63
CA TYR A 14 6.74 2.55 -1.63
C TYR A 14 7.90 3.38 -2.20
N GLU A 15 8.85 3.78 -1.35
CA GLU A 15 10.04 4.49 -1.79
C GLU A 15 10.89 3.64 -2.74
N GLN A 16 11.13 2.37 -2.40
CA GLN A 16 11.85 1.43 -3.26
C GLN A 16 11.12 1.20 -4.58
N LEU A 17 9.81 1.02 -4.54
CA LEU A 17 8.97 0.84 -5.71
C LEU A 17 9.03 2.07 -6.63
N ASN A 18 8.92 3.27 -6.07
CA ASN A 18 9.01 4.52 -6.82
C ASN A 18 10.42 4.75 -7.39
N ASN A 19 11.48 4.43 -6.64
CA ASN A 19 12.86 4.47 -7.12
C ASN A 19 13.07 3.56 -8.34
N LYS A 20 12.45 2.37 -8.33
CA LYS A 20 12.45 1.47 -9.49
C LYS A 20 11.62 1.98 -10.64
N ASN A 21 10.54 2.69 -10.35
CA ASN A 21 9.69 3.34 -11.33
C ASN A 21 10.15 4.77 -11.66
N GLU A 22 11.47 4.99 -11.76
CA GLU A 22 12.08 6.24 -12.22
C GLU A 22 11.68 7.50 -11.43
N LYS A 23 11.24 7.33 -10.17
CA LYS A 23 10.77 8.41 -9.28
C LYS A 23 9.63 9.23 -9.89
N LYS A 24 8.68 8.56 -10.54
CA LYS A 24 7.50 9.20 -11.14
C LYS A 24 6.57 9.87 -10.13
N VAL A 25 6.63 9.48 -8.86
CA VAL A 25 5.85 10.08 -7.77
C VAL A 25 6.76 10.97 -6.92
N ASP A 26 6.30 12.20 -6.63
CA ASP A 26 6.94 13.11 -5.68
C ASP A 26 6.55 12.73 -4.24
N LEU A 27 7.39 11.93 -3.59
CA LEU A 27 7.12 11.42 -2.24
C LEU A 27 7.30 12.51 -1.16
N ASP A 28 8.04 13.58 -1.44
CA ASP A 28 8.30 14.65 -0.47
C ASP A 28 7.04 15.51 -0.21
N SER A 29 6.03 15.37 -1.08
CA SER A 29 4.73 16.02 -0.92
C SER A 29 3.84 15.38 0.16
N PHE A 30 4.16 14.15 0.59
CA PHE A 30 3.39 13.40 1.60
C PHE A 30 4.10 13.49 2.96
N LYS A 31 3.40 14.02 3.97
CA LYS A 31 3.96 14.19 5.31
C LYS A 31 3.68 12.96 6.18
N LYS A 32 4.71 12.47 6.88
CA LYS A 32 4.53 11.56 8.01
C LYS A 32 4.08 12.37 9.22
N GLU A 33 2.79 12.29 9.60
CA GLU A 33 2.35 12.81 10.89
C GLU A 33 2.58 11.76 11.98
N ASN A 34 3.29 12.14 13.05
CA ASN A 34 3.70 11.23 14.12
C ASN A 34 2.66 11.09 15.23
N ASP A 35 1.53 11.79 15.16
CA ASP A 35 0.59 11.85 16.28
C ASP A 35 -0.86 11.92 15.79
N VAL A 36 -1.53 10.77 15.82
CA VAL A 36 -2.92 10.64 15.38
C VAL A 36 -3.76 10.22 16.57
N ASN A 37 -4.40 11.19 17.24
CA ASN A 37 -5.23 10.96 18.41
C ASN A 37 -6.72 11.00 18.03
N TYR A 38 -7.36 9.83 17.94
CA TYR A 38 -8.79 9.71 17.59
C TYR A 38 -9.59 8.97 18.66
N SER A 39 -10.83 9.42 18.89
CA SER A 39 -11.84 8.70 19.66
C SER A 39 -12.77 7.93 18.71
N PHE A 40 -12.76 6.60 18.79
CA PHE A 40 -13.70 5.76 18.05
C PHE A 40 -15.02 5.58 18.81
N LYS A 41 -16.14 5.46 18.10
CA LYS A 41 -17.43 5.03 18.66
C LYS A 41 -17.46 3.49 18.73
N GLU A 42 -18.03 2.91 19.79
CA GLU A 42 -17.97 1.47 20.11
C GLU A 42 -18.39 0.54 18.96
N ASP A 43 -19.44 0.86 18.21
CA ASP A 43 -19.93 0.00 17.11
C ASP A 43 -19.03 -0.01 15.86
N VAL A 44 -18.08 0.92 15.78
CA VAL A 44 -17.10 1.03 14.70
C VAL A 44 -15.85 0.20 15.03
N VAL A 45 -15.68 -0.22 16.29
CA VAL A 45 -14.44 -0.82 16.78
C VAL A 45 -14.20 -2.21 16.21
N GLU A 46 -15.23 -3.06 16.07
CA GLU A 46 -15.07 -4.42 15.53
C GLU A 46 -14.67 -4.40 14.04
N GLU A 47 -15.37 -3.61 13.21
CA GLU A 47 -15.04 -3.44 11.80
C GLU A 47 -13.64 -2.82 11.60
N ILE A 48 -13.27 -1.86 12.44
CA ILE A 48 -11.91 -1.30 12.45
C ILE A 48 -10.89 -2.37 12.83
N GLN A 49 -11.17 -3.21 13.84
CA GLN A 49 -10.26 -4.27 14.25
C GLN A 49 -10.03 -5.31 13.15
N GLU A 50 -11.08 -5.70 12.43
CA GLU A 50 -10.98 -6.61 11.29
C GLU A 50 -10.17 -5.97 10.16
N ASN A 51 -10.49 -4.73 9.77
CA ASN A 51 -9.74 -3.99 8.76
C ASN A 51 -8.26 -3.84 9.14
N LEU A 52 -7.94 -3.51 10.41
CA LEU A 52 -6.56 -3.39 10.90
C LEU A 52 -5.82 -4.73 10.91
N LYS A 53 -6.53 -5.85 11.13
CA LYS A 53 -5.94 -7.19 11.03
C LYS A 53 -5.62 -7.53 9.56
N GLU A 54 -6.59 -7.32 8.67
CA GLU A 54 -6.38 -7.51 7.23
C GLU A 54 -5.24 -6.61 6.70
N PHE A 55 -5.14 -5.39 7.21
CA PHE A 55 -4.06 -4.46 6.87
C PHE A 55 -2.69 -5.04 7.25
N LYS A 56 -2.56 -5.60 8.46
CA LYS A 56 -1.32 -6.24 8.93
C LYS A 56 -0.96 -7.45 8.08
N ASP A 57 -1.94 -8.25 7.70
CA ASP A 57 -1.74 -9.43 6.86
C ASP A 57 -1.28 -9.03 5.44
N CYS A 58 -1.83 -7.94 4.88
CA CYS A 58 -1.38 -7.38 3.61
C CYS A 58 0.06 -6.89 3.70
N ILE A 59 0.42 -6.15 4.76
CA ILE A 59 1.81 -5.71 5.01
C ILE A 59 2.75 -6.91 5.08
N ALA A 60 2.39 -7.93 5.85
CA ALA A 60 3.19 -9.14 5.99
C ALA A 60 3.40 -9.86 4.66
N ALA A 61 2.38 -9.88 3.80
CA ALA A 61 2.48 -10.45 2.45
C ALA A 61 3.36 -9.61 1.51
N LEU A 62 3.24 -8.27 1.56
CA LEU A 62 4.09 -7.35 0.79
C LEU A 62 5.56 -7.46 1.20
N ARG A 63 5.87 -7.72 2.48
CA ARG A 63 7.24 -7.99 2.98
C ARG A 63 7.90 -9.19 2.31
N GLN A 64 7.13 -10.13 1.78
CA GLN A 64 7.66 -11.34 1.11
C GLN A 64 7.99 -11.10 -0.37
N ILE A 65 7.64 -9.92 -0.92
CA ILE A 65 7.90 -9.59 -2.31
C ILE A 65 9.34 -9.13 -2.45
N ASP A 66 10.14 -9.86 -3.23
CA ASP A 66 11.50 -9.45 -3.54
C ASP A 66 11.46 -8.34 -4.60
N LEU A 67 11.74 -7.11 -4.15
CA LEU A 67 11.84 -5.96 -5.05
C LEU A 67 13.18 -5.94 -5.81
N LYS A 68 14.01 -6.99 -5.81
CA LYS A 68 15.22 -7.03 -6.64
C LYS A 68 14.92 -7.20 -8.13
N ASP A 69 13.84 -7.87 -8.48
CA ASP A 69 13.44 -8.16 -9.87
C ASP A 69 12.98 -6.90 -10.62
N ASP A 70 12.83 -6.99 -11.94
CA ASP A 70 12.36 -5.86 -12.74
C ASP A 70 11.01 -5.34 -12.21
N ILE A 71 10.76 -4.04 -12.37
CA ILE A 71 9.51 -3.44 -11.90
C ILE A 71 8.30 -4.06 -12.61
N HIS A 72 8.43 -4.43 -13.89
CA HIS A 72 7.39 -5.12 -14.64
C HIS A 72 7.10 -6.51 -14.03
N ASP A 73 8.15 -7.29 -13.75
CA ASP A 73 7.98 -8.60 -13.11
C ASP A 73 7.30 -8.46 -11.75
N THR A 74 7.72 -7.46 -10.96
CA THR A 74 7.15 -7.16 -9.64
C THR A 74 5.66 -6.83 -9.72
N VAL A 75 5.25 -5.92 -10.63
CA VAL A 75 3.85 -5.51 -10.75
C VAL A 75 2.97 -6.55 -11.45
N TYR A 76 3.57 -7.57 -12.08
CA TYR A 76 2.83 -8.70 -12.66
C TYR A 76 2.67 -9.86 -11.67
N LEU A 77 3.39 -9.85 -10.54
CA LEU A 77 3.18 -10.83 -9.49
C LEU A 77 1.74 -10.73 -8.97
N TYR A 78 1.00 -11.84 -9.08
CA TYR A 78 -0.37 -11.92 -8.54
C TYR A 78 -0.41 -11.54 -7.05
N SER A 79 0.58 -11.96 -6.28
CA SER A 79 0.72 -11.59 -4.86
C SER A 79 0.87 -10.08 -4.66
N PHE A 80 1.64 -9.41 -5.52
CA PHE A 80 1.75 -7.95 -5.48
C PHE A 80 0.39 -7.30 -5.76
N VAL A 81 -0.20 -7.57 -6.93
CA VAL A 81 -1.46 -6.95 -7.38
C VAL A 81 -2.60 -7.22 -6.40
N SER A 82 -2.72 -8.46 -5.92
CA SER A 82 -3.77 -8.85 -4.97
C SER A 82 -3.63 -8.12 -3.65
N ASN A 83 -2.42 -8.01 -3.10
CA ASN A 83 -2.20 -7.36 -1.82
C ASN A 83 -2.29 -5.83 -1.91
N MET A 84 -1.82 -5.20 -2.99
CA MET A 84 -2.02 -3.77 -3.25
C MET A 84 -3.50 -3.41 -3.34
N ASN A 85 -4.31 -4.18 -4.08
CA ASN A 85 -5.75 -3.94 -4.18
C ASN A 85 -6.48 -4.10 -2.84
N LYS A 86 -6.08 -5.09 -2.02
CA LYS A 86 -6.63 -5.26 -0.67
C LYS A 86 -6.25 -4.07 0.21
N LEU A 87 -5.00 -3.63 0.15
CA LEU A 87 -4.50 -2.49 0.90
C LEU A 87 -5.32 -1.24 0.57
N TYR A 88 -5.53 -0.95 -0.72
CA TYR A 88 -6.37 0.16 -1.18
C TYR A 88 -7.80 0.10 -0.62
N ARG A 89 -8.44 -1.07 -0.67
CA ARG A 89 -9.79 -1.28 -0.13
C ARG A 89 -9.84 -1.00 1.38
N ILE A 90 -8.89 -1.57 2.12
CA ILE A 90 -8.82 -1.43 3.58
C ILE A 90 -8.55 0.02 3.97
N MET A 91 -7.64 0.70 3.27
CA MET A 91 -7.40 2.13 3.47
C MET A 91 -8.64 2.97 3.14
N GLY A 92 -9.41 2.60 2.11
CA GLY A 92 -10.69 3.24 1.83
C GLY A 92 -11.69 3.10 2.97
N ASN A 93 -11.80 1.90 3.55
CA ASN A 93 -12.64 1.67 4.73
C ASN A 93 -12.15 2.43 5.97
N LEU A 94 -10.83 2.57 6.10
CA LEU A 94 -10.18 3.28 7.21
C LEU A 94 -9.87 4.76 6.88
N SER A 95 -10.39 5.30 5.77
CA SER A 95 -9.95 6.58 5.18
C SER A 95 -10.04 7.76 6.12
N ILE A 96 -10.97 7.73 7.09
CA ILE A 96 -11.06 8.74 8.15
C ILE A 96 -9.76 8.83 8.98
N SER A 97 -9.04 7.72 9.16
CA SER A 97 -7.81 7.62 9.95
C SER A 97 -6.53 7.48 9.12
N PHE A 98 -6.66 7.21 7.82
CA PHE A 98 -5.53 6.98 6.91
C PHE A 98 -5.62 7.81 5.62
N SER A 99 -6.38 8.91 5.60
CA SER A 99 -6.65 9.69 4.38
C SER A 99 -5.38 10.03 3.59
N ASP A 100 -4.35 10.57 4.25
CA ASP A 100 -3.09 10.92 3.59
C ASP A 100 -2.35 9.68 3.07
N PHE A 101 -2.45 8.57 3.79
CA PHE A 101 -1.83 7.30 3.41
C PHE A 101 -2.59 6.62 2.26
N GLN A 102 -3.90 6.79 2.21
CA GLN A 102 -4.74 6.36 1.11
C GLN A 102 -4.42 7.16 -0.16
N ASP A 103 -4.30 8.49 -0.05
CA ASP A 103 -3.92 9.34 -1.17
C ASP A 103 -2.54 8.96 -1.71
N PHE A 104 -1.61 8.63 -0.80
CA PHE A 104 -0.29 8.12 -1.14
C PHE A 104 -0.32 6.80 -1.91
N ASP A 105 -1.06 5.80 -1.42
CA ASP A 105 -1.20 4.50 -2.08
C ASP A 105 -1.86 4.60 -3.46
N ILE A 106 -2.87 5.47 -3.59
CA ILE A 106 -3.51 5.78 -4.88
C ILE A 106 -2.49 6.35 -5.86
N GLU A 107 -1.70 7.34 -5.42
CA GLU A 107 -0.78 8.04 -6.30
C GLU A 107 0.34 7.11 -6.78
N ILE A 108 0.86 6.26 -5.91
CA ILE A 108 1.79 5.19 -6.31
C ILE A 108 1.14 4.28 -7.34
N SER A 109 -0.03 3.72 -7.03
CA SER A 109 -0.70 2.73 -7.87
C SER A 109 -1.01 3.24 -9.28
N LYS A 110 -1.37 4.52 -9.42
CA LYS A 110 -1.62 5.15 -10.72
C LYS A 110 -0.37 5.29 -11.58
N ASN A 111 0.79 5.44 -10.96
CA ASN A 111 2.05 5.71 -11.65
C ASN A 111 2.83 4.44 -11.98
N LEU A 112 2.45 3.29 -11.42
CA LEU A 112 3.07 2.01 -11.74
C LEU A 112 2.85 1.62 -13.21
N PRO A 113 3.79 0.86 -13.81
CA PRO A 113 3.59 0.28 -15.12
C PRO A 113 2.28 -0.53 -15.11
N LYS A 114 1.45 -0.31 -16.13
CA LYS A 114 0.25 -1.13 -16.29
C LYS A 114 0.67 -2.54 -16.69
N GLY A 115 -0.02 -3.51 -16.10
CA GLY A 115 -0.07 -4.87 -16.61
C GLY A 115 -0.36 -4.88 -18.11
N PRO A 116 0.13 -5.89 -18.84
CA PRO A 116 -0.29 -6.09 -20.21
C PRO A 116 -1.82 -6.17 -20.27
N ASN A 117 -2.41 -5.54 -21.29
CA ASN A 117 -3.88 -5.49 -21.38
C ASN A 117 -4.48 -6.84 -21.75
N ASP A 118 -3.67 -7.74 -22.32
CA ASP A 118 -4.01 -9.14 -22.58
C ASP A 118 -2.77 -10.05 -22.56
N ASP A 119 -2.99 -11.37 -22.56
CA ASP A 119 -1.94 -12.38 -22.51
C ASP A 119 -0.98 -12.36 -23.72
N SER A 120 -1.30 -11.61 -24.79
CA SER A 120 -0.48 -11.56 -26.01
C SER A 120 0.75 -10.64 -25.88
N GLU A 121 0.80 -9.82 -24.83
CA GLU A 121 1.94 -8.95 -24.52
C GLU A 121 2.99 -9.64 -23.59
N LEU A 122 2.75 -10.89 -23.17
CA LEU A 122 3.63 -11.70 -22.28
C LEU A 122 4.64 -12.61 -23.01
N ILE A 123 5.03 -12.29 -24.24
CA ILE A 123 5.84 -13.14 -25.14
C ILE A 123 7.27 -13.36 -24.64
#